data_AF-A0A1B6BFT6-F1
#
_entry.id   AF-A0A1B6BFT6-F1
#
_cell.length_a   1.000
_cell.length_b   1.000
_cell.length_c   1.000
_cell.angle_alpha   90.00
_cell.angle_beta   90.00
_cell.angle_gamma   90.00
#
_symmetry.space_group_name_H-M   'P 1'
#
loop_
_entity.id
_entity.type
_entity.pdbx_description
1 polymer ?
#
loop_
_entity_poly.entity_id
_entity_poly.type
_entity_poly.pdbx_seq_one_letter_code
_entity_poly.pdbx_strand_id
1 'polypeptide(L)'
;MRKKKWSLLMTLIILSMIFNMVLTFADSSGPIKIGSTYYPTLNAALAAAVDGDTIVLLQDVTEIVVYTVLPNKNLRIDGQGHTIYGGTNPDFSCALRLSGEGTLILKDITLKGQNLVMTKPAYMEMIGLSVLGKVNVFSEGLSRWDWP
;
A
#
# COMPACT_ATOMS: atom_id res chain seq x y z
N MET A 1 50.33 -12.24 7.52
CA MET A 1 49.19 -11.99 8.45
C MET A 1 48.51 -10.61 8.31
N ARG A 2 48.83 -9.77 7.31
CA ARG A 2 48.31 -8.37 7.21
C ARG A 2 46.95 -8.18 6.52
N LYS A 3 46.54 -9.09 5.62
CA LYS A 3 45.27 -8.96 4.87
C LYS A 3 44.00 -9.19 5.71
N LYS A 4 44.09 -10.06 6.73
CA LYS A 4 42.95 -10.40 7.61
C LYS A 4 42.52 -9.23 8.52
N LYS A 5 43.47 -8.41 8.98
CA LYS A 5 43.18 -7.24 9.84
C LYS A 5 42.45 -6.12 9.09
N TRP A 6 42.68 -5.98 7.79
CA TRP A 6 42.03 -4.98 6.94
C TRP A 6 40.61 -5.41 6.52
N SER A 7 40.37 -6.71 6.40
CA SER A 7 39.04 -7.26 6.12
C SER A 7 38.08 -7.13 7.31
N LEU A 8 38.58 -7.27 8.55
CA LEU A 8 37.80 -7.06 9.78
C LEU A 8 37.45 -5.59 10.01
N LEU A 9 38.35 -4.67 9.67
CA LEU A 9 38.08 -3.23 9.79
C LEU A 9 37.01 -2.77 8.78
N MET A 10 37.07 -3.28 7.55
CA MET A 10 36.05 -2.99 6.51
C MET A 10 34.68 -3.56 6.86
N THR A 11 34.60 -4.78 7.41
CA THR A 11 33.34 -5.35 7.88
C THR A 11 32.77 -4.62 9.08
N LEU A 12 33.59 -4.14 10.01
CA LEU A 12 33.14 -3.30 11.14
C LEU A 12 32.64 -1.91 10.67
N ILE A 13 33.30 -1.32 9.66
CA ILE A 13 32.84 -0.07 9.05
C ILE A 13 31.51 -0.28 8.32
N ILE A 14 31.38 -1.36 7.53
CA ILE A 14 30.12 -1.72 6.87
C ILE A 14 29.02 -1.99 7.91
N LEU A 15 29.32 -2.68 9.02
CA LEU A 15 28.37 -2.92 10.11
C LEU A 15 27.97 -1.61 10.83
N SER A 16 28.89 -0.66 10.99
CA SER A 16 28.61 0.66 11.56
C SER A 16 27.79 1.57 10.62
N MET A 17 27.98 1.43 9.30
CA MET A 17 27.20 2.15 8.30
C MET A 17 25.79 1.57 8.16
N ILE A 18 25.63 0.26 8.28
CA ILE A 18 24.31 -0.41 8.33
C ILE A 18 23.54 0.00 9.61
N PHE A 19 24.24 0.23 10.73
CA PHE A 19 23.62 0.64 12.00
C PHE A 19 23.05 2.07 12.00
N ASN A 20 23.48 2.94 11.09
CA ASN A 20 22.94 4.31 10.99
C ASN A 20 21.66 4.43 10.15
N MET A 21 21.18 3.34 9.51
CA MET A 21 19.97 3.34 8.68
C MET A 21 18.84 2.47 9.24
N VAL A 22 18.82 2.11 10.52
CA VAL A 22 17.61 1.53 11.11
C VAL A 22 17.51 1.97 12.56
N LEU A 23 16.88 3.12 12.78
CA LEU A 23 16.07 3.45 13.95
C LEU A 23 15.43 4.82 13.68
N THR A 24 14.64 4.91 12.61
CA THR A 24 13.52 5.84 12.63
C THR A 24 12.57 5.29 13.69
N PHE A 25 12.58 5.88 14.89
CA PHE A 25 11.45 5.82 15.80
C PHE A 25 10.16 5.95 14.97
N ALA A 26 9.41 4.86 14.87
CA ALA A 26 8.10 4.92 14.25
C ALA A 26 7.36 6.04 14.99
N ASP A 27 7.02 7.10 14.27
CA ASP A 27 6.04 8.06 14.74
C ASP A 27 4.84 7.21 15.14
N SER A 28 4.55 7.12 16.44
CA SER A 28 3.69 6.07 16.99
C SER A 28 2.21 6.32 16.71
N SER A 29 1.89 7.04 15.62
CA SER A 29 0.57 7.59 15.36
C SER A 29 0.20 7.80 13.87
N GLY A 30 0.75 7.00 12.95
CA GLY A 30 0.34 7.06 11.53
C GLY A 30 -1.06 6.45 11.28
N PRO A 31 -1.81 6.92 10.26
CA PRO A 31 -3.13 6.39 9.89
C PRO A 31 -3.10 4.96 9.36
N ILE A 32 -1.92 4.42 9.04
CA ILE A 32 -1.69 3.11 8.45
C ILE A 32 -0.54 2.43 9.18
N LYS A 33 -0.56 1.10 9.28
CA LYS A 33 0.56 0.35 9.85
C LYS A 33 0.83 -0.98 9.13
N ILE A 34 2.05 -1.46 9.27
CA ILE A 34 2.47 -2.83 8.95
C ILE A 34 3.17 -3.38 10.19
N GLY A 35 2.63 -4.44 10.79
CA GLY A 35 3.10 -4.93 12.08
C GLY A 35 3.05 -3.84 13.17
N SER A 36 4.23 -3.41 13.64
CA SER A 36 4.38 -2.32 14.64
C SER A 36 4.85 -0.99 14.04
N THR A 37 5.08 -0.92 12.72
CA THR A 37 5.56 0.28 12.03
C THR A 37 4.40 1.06 11.45
N TYR A 38 4.35 2.36 11.72
CA TYR A 38 3.31 3.26 11.23
C TYR A 38 3.78 4.05 10.00
N TYR A 39 2.84 4.36 9.11
CA TYR A 39 3.06 5.09 7.87
C TYR A 39 2.06 6.24 7.74
N PRO A 40 2.50 7.41 7.24
CA PRO A 40 1.63 8.57 7.06
C PRO A 40 0.69 8.45 5.85
N THR A 41 1.04 7.64 4.85
CA THR A 41 0.29 7.47 3.59
C THR A 41 0.26 6.01 3.17
N LEU A 42 -0.76 5.62 2.40
CA LEU A 42 -0.90 4.22 1.94
C LEU A 42 0.13 3.92 0.85
N ASN A 43 0.48 4.90 0.00
CA ASN A 43 1.62 4.79 -0.90
C ASN A 43 2.93 4.46 -0.16
N ALA A 44 3.21 5.09 0.99
CA ALA A 44 4.41 4.80 1.77
C ALA A 44 4.40 3.40 2.36
N ALA A 45 3.25 2.95 2.88
CA ALA A 45 3.09 1.58 3.37
C ALA A 45 3.26 0.55 2.24
N LEU A 46 2.62 0.76 1.09
CA LEU A 46 2.72 -0.13 -0.09
C LEU A 46 4.15 -0.21 -0.64
N ALA A 47 4.90 0.89 -0.61
CA ALA A 47 6.30 0.90 -1.02
C ALA A 47 7.21 0.12 -0.05
N ALA A 48 6.89 0.15 1.25
CA ALA A 48 7.66 -0.55 2.29
C ALA A 48 7.28 -2.03 2.44
N ALA A 49 6.08 -2.42 2.04
CA ALA A 49 5.53 -3.75 2.26
C ALA A 49 6.35 -4.87 1.58
N VAL A 50 6.69 -5.89 2.36
CA VAL A 50 7.33 -7.11 1.88
C VAL A 50 6.30 -8.17 1.47
N ASP A 51 6.74 -9.26 0.84
CA ASP A 51 5.81 -10.33 0.45
C ASP A 51 5.13 -10.92 1.70
N GLY A 52 3.81 -11.14 1.64
CA GLY A 52 3.01 -11.63 2.76
C GLY A 52 2.59 -10.58 3.78
N ASP A 53 3.03 -9.32 3.64
CA ASP A 53 2.66 -8.27 4.59
C ASP A 53 1.17 -7.93 4.55
N THR A 54 0.66 -7.59 5.73
CA THR A 54 -0.67 -7.00 5.91
C THR A 54 -0.54 -5.53 6.28
N ILE A 55 -1.05 -4.68 5.39
CA ILE A 55 -1.22 -3.25 5.60
C ILE A 55 -2.56 -3.03 6.26
N VAL A 56 -2.58 -2.40 7.43
CA VAL A 56 -3.80 -2.15 8.22
C VAL A 56 -4.11 -0.66 8.19
N LEU A 57 -5.34 -0.31 7.79
CA LEU A 57 -5.87 1.05 7.96
C LEU A 57 -6.38 1.25 9.39
N LEU A 58 -6.06 2.41 9.98
CA LEU A 58 -6.49 2.81 11.32
C LEU A 58 -7.50 3.97 11.29
N GLN A 59 -7.71 4.55 10.11
CA GLN A 59 -8.68 5.59 9.83
C GLN A 59 -8.96 5.64 8.33
N ASP A 60 -9.94 6.45 7.94
CA ASP A 60 -10.18 6.77 6.53
C ASP A 60 -8.97 7.51 5.92
N VAL A 61 -8.70 7.22 4.64
CA VAL A 61 -7.57 7.78 3.90
C VAL A 61 -8.09 8.49 2.66
N THR A 62 -7.62 9.71 2.40
CA THR A 62 -7.90 10.43 1.15
C THR A 62 -6.58 10.71 0.44
N GLU A 63 -6.27 9.92 -0.59
CA GLU A 63 -5.03 10.08 -1.35
C GLU A 63 -5.15 9.49 -2.76
N ILE A 64 -4.18 9.78 -3.61
CA ILE A 64 -4.09 9.18 -4.95
C ILE A 64 -3.17 7.97 -4.86
N VAL A 65 -3.75 6.77 -4.87
CA VAL A 65 -2.98 5.53 -4.77
C VAL A 65 -2.74 4.96 -6.16
N VAL A 66 -1.48 4.99 -6.59
CA VAL A 66 -1.01 4.32 -7.81
C VAL A 66 0.12 3.39 -7.41
N TYR A 67 -0.07 2.09 -7.65
CA TYR A 67 0.89 1.09 -7.21
C TYR A 67 1.09 -0.03 -8.23
N THR A 68 2.34 -0.46 -8.39
CA THR A 68 2.72 -1.59 -9.24
C THR A 68 3.00 -2.80 -8.36
N VAL A 69 2.13 -3.80 -8.41
CA VAL A 69 2.31 -5.05 -7.68
C VAL A 69 3.32 -5.91 -8.43
N LEU A 70 4.51 -6.05 -7.87
CA LEU A 70 5.60 -6.82 -8.47
C LEU A 70 5.26 -8.31 -8.57
N PRO A 71 5.88 -9.06 -9.51
CA PRO A 71 5.71 -10.52 -9.60
C PRO A 71 6.07 -11.20 -8.28
N ASN A 72 5.30 -12.22 -7.90
CA ASN A 72 5.45 -12.98 -6.65
C ASN A 72 5.30 -12.14 -5.37
N LYS A 73 4.75 -10.92 -5.43
CA LYS A 73 4.28 -10.19 -4.24
C LYS A 73 2.82 -10.50 -3.98
N ASN A 74 2.53 -10.95 -2.77
CA ASN A 74 1.21 -11.17 -2.24
C ASN A 74 1.03 -10.21 -1.06
N LEU A 75 0.29 -9.12 -1.28
CA LEU A 75 0.03 -8.12 -0.27
C LEU A 75 -1.43 -8.18 0.17
N ARG A 76 -1.67 -7.83 1.43
CA ARG A 76 -3.02 -7.65 1.97
C ARG A 76 -3.21 -6.22 2.44
N ILE A 77 -4.35 -5.63 2.11
CA ILE A 77 -4.86 -4.41 2.74
C ILE A 77 -6.09 -4.80 3.56
N ASP A 78 -5.96 -4.71 4.88
CA ASP A 78 -7.07 -4.82 5.82
C ASP A 78 -7.56 -3.41 6.16
N GLY A 79 -8.73 -3.08 5.64
CA GLY A 79 -9.35 -1.78 5.85
C GLY A 79 -9.95 -1.62 7.24
N GLN A 80 -10.20 -2.70 7.99
CA GLN A 80 -10.84 -2.63 9.31
C GLN A 80 -12.17 -1.81 9.32
N GLY A 81 -12.88 -1.79 8.19
CA GLY A 81 -14.10 -1.00 7.98
C GLY A 81 -13.89 0.42 7.44
N HIS A 82 -12.65 0.87 7.26
CA HIS A 82 -12.32 2.20 6.75
C HIS A 82 -12.45 2.33 5.23
N THR A 83 -12.55 3.58 4.78
CA THR A 83 -12.67 3.96 3.37
C THR A 83 -11.39 4.59 2.84
N ILE A 84 -10.98 4.18 1.64
CA ILE A 84 -10.03 4.94 0.81
C ILE A 84 -10.82 5.78 -0.18
N TYR A 85 -10.66 7.09 -0.08
CA TYR A 85 -11.18 8.07 -1.02
C TYR A 85 -10.07 8.43 -2.03
N GLY A 86 -10.41 8.48 -3.30
CA GLY A 86 -9.50 9.06 -4.31
C GLY A 86 -9.16 10.52 -3.96
N GLY A 87 -7.94 10.95 -4.23
CA GLY A 87 -7.53 12.36 -4.09
C GLY A 87 -8.02 13.26 -5.23
N THR A 88 -7.83 14.58 -5.11
CA THR A 88 -8.47 15.61 -5.94
C THR A 88 -7.81 15.86 -7.31
N ASN A 89 -7.39 14.80 -8.01
CA ASN A 89 -6.76 14.93 -9.32
C ASN A 89 -7.78 14.68 -10.46
N PRO A 90 -7.98 15.65 -11.38
CA PRO A 90 -8.89 15.48 -12.51
C PRO A 90 -8.51 14.32 -13.44
N ASP A 91 -7.24 13.90 -13.46
CA ASP A 91 -6.74 12.81 -14.30
C ASP A 91 -6.92 11.42 -13.66
N PHE A 92 -7.25 11.37 -12.37
CA PHE A 92 -7.38 10.13 -11.60
C PHE A 92 -8.66 10.17 -10.74
N SER A 93 -9.76 9.65 -11.28
CA SER A 93 -11.01 9.51 -10.52
C SER A 93 -11.04 8.32 -9.58
N CYS A 94 -9.99 7.49 -9.50
CA CYS A 94 -10.00 6.25 -8.72
C CYS A 94 -9.34 6.34 -7.35
N ALA A 95 -9.86 5.57 -6.37
CA ALA A 95 -9.24 5.44 -5.05
C ALA A 95 -7.94 4.63 -5.10
N LEU A 96 -7.94 3.54 -5.88
CA LEU A 96 -6.78 2.66 -6.04
C LEU A 96 -6.57 2.29 -7.51
N ARG A 97 -5.38 2.59 -8.04
CA ARG A 97 -4.93 2.13 -9.35
C ARG A 97 -3.79 1.14 -9.21
N LEU A 98 -3.99 -0.07 -9.70
CA LEU A 98 -3.02 -1.15 -9.65
C LEU A 98 -2.48 -1.45 -11.04
N SER A 99 -1.21 -1.83 -11.10
CA SER A 99 -0.62 -2.45 -12.28
C SER A 99 0.34 -3.58 -11.91
N GLY A 100 0.83 -4.34 -12.90
CA GLY A 100 1.80 -5.41 -12.69
C GLY A 100 1.19 -6.80 -12.76
N GLU A 101 1.77 -7.74 -12.00
CA GLU A 101 1.49 -9.19 -12.11
C GLU A 101 1.40 -9.91 -10.74
N GLY A 102 1.52 -9.19 -9.63
CA GLY A 102 1.37 -9.78 -8.30
C GLY A 102 -0.08 -9.92 -7.84
N THR A 103 -0.25 -10.21 -6.55
CA THR A 103 -1.55 -10.42 -5.91
C THR A 103 -1.81 -9.35 -4.84
N LEU A 104 -3.02 -8.79 -4.85
CA LEU A 104 -3.53 -7.93 -3.79
C LEU A 104 -4.81 -8.53 -3.20
N ILE A 105 -4.86 -8.64 -1.89
CA ILE A 105 -6.05 -9.07 -1.15
C ILE A 105 -6.62 -7.85 -0.42
N LEU A 106 -7.86 -7.52 -0.73
CA LEU A 106 -8.62 -6.44 -0.10
C LEU A 106 -9.58 -7.05 0.91
N LYS A 107 -9.53 -6.61 2.16
CA LYS A 107 -10.39 -7.14 3.21
C LYS A 107 -10.99 -5.99 4.02
N ASP A 108 -12.28 -6.07 4.32
CA ASP A 108 -13.00 -5.12 5.16
C ASP A 108 -12.73 -3.65 4.77
N ILE A 109 -12.71 -3.36 3.47
CA ILE A 109 -12.32 -2.04 2.94
C ILE A 109 -13.33 -1.52 1.93
N THR A 110 -13.61 -0.22 2.01
CA THR A 110 -14.41 0.48 1.01
C THR A 110 -13.51 1.33 0.12
N LEU A 111 -13.66 1.24 -1.19
CA LEU A 111 -12.95 2.08 -2.16
C LEU A 111 -13.93 3.04 -2.84
N LYS A 112 -13.72 4.35 -2.68
CA LYS A 112 -14.55 5.38 -3.30
C LYS A 112 -13.71 6.28 -4.18
N GLY A 113 -13.88 6.12 -5.49
CA GLY A 113 -13.39 7.11 -6.44
C GLY A 113 -13.98 8.50 -6.17
N GLN A 114 -13.35 9.53 -6.70
CA GLN A 114 -13.83 10.89 -6.53
C GLN A 114 -15.12 11.15 -7.31
N ASN A 115 -15.99 11.97 -6.72
CA ASN A 115 -17.10 12.61 -7.43
C ASN A 115 -16.59 13.95 -7.98
N LEU A 116 -16.02 13.92 -9.20
CA LEU A 116 -15.57 15.13 -9.86
C LEU A 116 -16.79 15.89 -10.39
N VAL A 117 -17.13 17.02 -9.77
CA VAL A 117 -18.13 17.95 -10.31
C VAL A 117 -17.46 18.74 -11.46
N MET A 118 -17.43 18.16 -12.66
CA MET A 118 -16.89 18.83 -13.84
C MET A 118 -18.02 19.43 -14.68
N THR A 119 -17.92 20.73 -14.94
CA THR A 119 -18.72 21.45 -15.94
C THR A 119 -18.41 20.93 -17.35
N LYS A 120 -19.31 20.11 -17.93
CA LYS A 120 -19.36 19.54 -19.32
C LYS A 120 -19.13 18.01 -19.38
N PRO A 121 -19.90 17.24 -20.19
CA PRO A 121 -20.32 15.90 -19.80
C PRO A 121 -19.27 14.87 -20.19
N ALA A 122 -18.47 14.45 -19.23
CA ALA A 122 -17.86 13.14 -19.25
C ALA A 122 -18.39 12.42 -18.02
N TYR A 123 -19.13 11.34 -18.23
CA TYR A 123 -19.50 10.42 -17.16
C TYR A 123 -18.22 9.84 -16.59
N MET A 124 -17.66 10.48 -15.57
CA MET A 124 -16.60 9.88 -14.79
C MET A 124 -17.31 9.06 -13.71
N GLU A 125 -17.41 7.76 -13.96
CA GLU A 125 -17.84 6.83 -12.93
C GLU A 125 -16.89 6.97 -11.73
N MET A 126 -17.47 6.93 -10.52
CA MET A 126 -16.68 6.87 -9.29
C MET A 126 -16.00 5.50 -9.22
N ILE A 127 -14.80 5.40 -9.81
CA ILE A 127 -14.08 4.13 -9.90
C ILE A 127 -13.43 3.86 -8.54
N GLY A 128 -13.94 2.89 -7.77
CA GLY A 128 -13.26 2.46 -6.54
C GLY A 128 -11.86 1.88 -6.84
N LEU A 129 -11.79 0.97 -7.82
CA LEU A 129 -10.59 0.22 -8.17
C LEU A 129 -10.36 0.22 -9.68
N SER A 130 -9.14 0.55 -10.11
CA SER A 130 -8.67 0.46 -11.49
C SER A 130 -7.53 -0.55 -11.56
N VAL A 131 -7.68 -1.63 -12.32
CA VAL A 131 -6.60 -2.63 -12.50
C VAL A 131 -6.12 -2.61 -13.95
N LEU A 132 -4.80 -2.43 -14.13
CA LEU A 132 -4.14 -2.38 -15.43
C LEU A 132 -3.14 -3.54 -15.53
N GLY A 133 -3.37 -4.51 -16.41
CA GLY A 133 -2.48 -5.66 -16.58
C GLY A 133 -2.99 -6.91 -15.87
N LYS A 134 -2.08 -7.73 -15.32
CA LYS A 134 -2.38 -9.09 -14.83
C LYS A 134 -2.40 -9.21 -13.31
N VAL A 135 -2.70 -8.13 -12.59
CA VAL A 135 -2.77 -8.15 -11.13
C VAL A 135 -3.94 -9.03 -10.69
N ASN A 136 -3.69 -9.98 -9.81
CA ASN A 136 -4.74 -10.77 -9.17
C ASN A 136 -5.32 -9.97 -8.00
N VAL A 137 -6.63 -9.74 -7.98
CA VAL A 137 -7.31 -9.05 -6.88
C VAL A 137 -8.38 -9.95 -6.26
N PHE A 138 -8.27 -10.18 -4.96
CA PHE A 138 -9.27 -10.93 -4.19
C PHE A 138 -9.93 -10.02 -3.16
N SER A 139 -11.25 -10.14 -2.98
CA SER A 139 -11.98 -9.48 -1.90
C SER A 139 -12.38 -10.48 -0.83
N GLU A 140 -11.98 -10.24 0.42
CA GLU A 140 -12.44 -11.01 1.58
C GLU A 140 -13.49 -10.22 2.36
N GLY A 141 -14.58 -10.88 2.74
CA GLY A 141 -15.73 -10.25 3.41
C GLY A 141 -17.01 -10.16 2.57
N LEU A 142 -17.07 -10.78 1.38
CA LEU A 142 -18.35 -10.99 0.69
C LEU A 142 -19.16 -12.00 1.51
N SER A 143 -20.24 -11.54 2.15
CA SER A 143 -21.22 -12.46 2.71
C SER A 143 -21.65 -13.43 1.62
N ARG A 144 -21.45 -14.73 1.87
CA ARG A 144 -22.02 -15.79 1.05
C ARG A 144 -23.51 -15.45 0.91
N TRP A 145 -23.99 -15.30 -0.32
CA TRP A 145 -25.43 -15.19 -0.57
C TRP A 145 -26.03 -16.53 -0.14
N ASP A 146 -26.55 -16.58 1.07
CA ASP A 146 -27.45 -17.64 1.50
C ASP A 146 -28.73 -17.47 0.68
N TRP A 147 -28.82 -18.23 -0.41
CA TRP A 147 -30.05 -18.31 -1.19
C TRP A 147 -31.13 -18.99 -0.34
N PRO A 148 -32.36 -18.45 -0.27
CA PRO A 148 -33.46 -19.09 0.45
C PRO A 148 -33.86 -20.44 -0.16
#